data_AF-A0A0G1X929-F1
#
_entry.id   AF-A0A0G1X929-F1
#
_cell.length_a   1.000
_cell.length_b   1.000
_cell.length_c   1.000
_cell.angle_alpha   90.00
_cell.angle_beta   90.00
_cell.angle_gamma   90.00
#
_symmetry.space_group_name_H-M   'P 1'
#
loop_
_entity.id
_entity.type
_entity.pdbx_description
1 polymer ?
#
loop_
_entity_poly.entity_id
_entity_poly.type
_entity_poly.pdbx_seq_one_letter_code
_entity_poly.pdbx_strand_id
1 'polypeptide(L)'
;MNTSKIGMITGGILIGCAVLTDSIDGLLGLGMFGFIVDIPAALFFGICFSHNNLSMLHPDRALKFLGTIVVEATPASIVPMWTYAVTSTVLHEWRTPIDEGV
;
A
#
# COMPACT_ATOMS: atom_id res chain seq x y z
N MET A 1 -20.84 0.76 17.21
CA MET A 1 -19.98 1.88 16.76
C MET A 1 -18.97 1.25 15.83
N ASN A 2 -19.10 1.43 14.52
CA ASN A 2 -18.25 0.75 13.54
C ASN A 2 -16.83 1.29 13.63
N THR A 3 -16.00 0.63 14.41
CA THR A 3 -14.57 0.94 14.52
C THR A 3 -13.87 0.38 13.29
N SER A 4 -13.52 1.26 12.36
CA SER A 4 -12.60 0.90 11.27
C SER A 4 -11.30 0.35 11.87
N LYS A 5 -10.77 -0.73 11.28
CA LYS A 5 -9.53 -1.36 11.77
C LYS A 5 -8.31 -0.45 11.60
N ILE A 6 -8.37 0.52 10.70
CA ILE A 6 -7.36 1.57 10.52
C ILE A 6 -7.90 2.88 11.05
N GLY A 7 -7.30 3.38 12.14
CA GLY A 7 -7.57 4.72 12.65
C GLY A 7 -7.17 5.81 11.65
N MET A 8 -7.82 6.98 11.73
CA MET A 8 -7.58 8.11 10.82
C MET A 8 -6.11 8.56 10.78
N ILE A 9 -5.46 8.58 11.95
CA ILE A 9 -4.04 8.91 12.10
C ILE A 9 -3.16 7.85 11.43
N THR A 10 -3.41 6.56 11.70
CA THR A 10 -2.67 5.44 11.11
C THR A 10 -2.79 5.44 9.58
N GLY A 11 -4.01 5.63 9.06
CA GLY A 11 -4.24 5.71 7.62
C GLY A 11 -3.53 6.91 6.97
N GLY A 12 -3.55 8.07 7.64
CA GLY A 12 -2.81 9.25 7.18
C GLY A 12 -1.29 9.03 7.13
N ILE A 13 -0.72 8.38 8.15
CA ILE A 13 0.71 8.03 8.18
C ILE A 13 1.05 7.07 7.04
N LEU A 14 0.23 6.04 6.81
CA LEU A 14 0.47 5.06 5.74
C LEU A 14 0.42 5.69 4.35
N ILE A 15 -0.54 6.59 4.09
CA ILE A 15 -0.61 7.34 2.83
C ILE A 15 0.63 8.23 2.67
N GLY A 16 1.05 8.92 3.74
CA GLY A 16 2.26 9.74 3.71
C GLY A 16 3.52 8.92 3.40
N CYS A 17 3.67 7.75 4.02
CA CYS A 17 4.75 6.81 3.71
C CYS A 17 4.69 6.35 2.25
N ALA A 18 3.50 6.08 1.71
CA ALA A 18 3.35 5.62 0.32
C ALA A 18 3.76 6.69 -0.70
N VAL A 19 3.43 7.96 -0.43
CA VAL A 19 3.89 9.10 -1.25
C VAL A 19 5.40 9.23 -1.21
N LEU A 20 6.02 9.03 -0.04
CA LEU A 20 7.48 9.04 0.09
C LEU A 20 8.11 7.87 -0.67
N THR A 21 7.53 6.67 -0.59
CA THR A 21 7.99 5.50 -1.35
C THR A 21 7.96 5.78 -2.85
N ASP A 22 6.84 6.25 -3.40
CA ASP A 22 6.75 6.59 -4.83
C ASP A 22 7.71 7.72 -5.25
N SER A 23 7.98 8.67 -4.35
CA SER A 23 8.93 9.75 -4.64
C SER A 23 10.37 9.25 -4.72
N ILE A 24 10.74 8.31 -3.84
CA ILE A 24 12.05 7.66 -3.83
C ILE A 24 12.16 6.70 -5.03
N ASP A 25 11.12 5.93 -5.30
CA ASP A 25 11.08 5.01 -6.44
C ASP A 25 11.13 5.76 -7.76
N GLY A 26 10.36 6.85 -7.92
CA GLY A 26 10.46 7.71 -9.10
C GLY A 26 11.84 8.36 -9.28
N LEU A 27 12.56 8.64 -8.19
CA LEU A 27 13.93 9.16 -8.25
C LEU A 27 14.96 8.09 -8.63
N LEU A 28 14.79 6.85 -8.14
CA LEU A 28 15.69 5.72 -8.36
C LEU A 28 15.38 4.91 -9.64
N GLY A 29 14.13 4.93 -10.08
CA GLY A 29 13.60 4.30 -11.28
C GLY A 29 14.20 4.87 -12.56
N LEU A 30 14.68 6.12 -12.52
CA LEU A 30 15.50 6.72 -13.57
C LEU A 30 16.82 5.95 -13.84
N GLY A 31 17.26 5.12 -12.88
CA GLY A 31 18.47 4.31 -12.95
C GLY A 31 18.23 2.81 -13.10
N MET A 32 17.00 2.33 -13.32
CA MET A 32 16.65 0.90 -13.43
C MET A 32 16.77 0.11 -12.09
N PHE A 33 16.86 0.81 -10.95
CA PHE A 33 17.01 0.23 -9.60
C PHE A 33 15.75 0.32 -8.71
N GLY A 34 14.59 0.71 -9.27
CA GLY A 34 13.36 0.93 -8.50
C GLY A 34 12.91 -0.27 -7.66
N PHE A 35 13.08 -1.48 -8.21
CA PHE A 35 12.79 -2.74 -7.54
C PHE A 35 13.45 -2.94 -6.16
N ILE A 36 14.55 -2.21 -5.86
CA ILE A 36 15.22 -2.25 -4.55
C ILE A 36 14.33 -1.64 -3.46
N VAL A 37 13.49 -0.67 -3.81
CA VAL A 37 12.59 0.01 -2.87
C VAL A 37 11.23 -0.68 -2.79
N ASP A 38 10.79 -1.30 -3.88
CA ASP A 38 9.49 -1.98 -3.96
C ASP A 38 9.38 -3.18 -3.02
N ILE A 39 10.42 -4.01 -2.95
CA ILE A 39 10.41 -5.21 -2.10
C ILE A 39 10.34 -4.82 -0.61
N PRO A 40 11.19 -3.92 -0.08
CA PRO A 40 11.03 -3.39 1.28
C PRO A 40 9.70 -2.68 1.52
N ALA A 41 9.20 -1.90 0.56
CA ALA A 41 7.93 -1.21 0.69
C ALA A 41 6.76 -2.19 0.82
N ALA A 42 6.72 -3.23 -0.02
CA ALA A 42 5.73 -4.30 0.04
C ALA A 42 5.69 -4.96 1.43
N LEU A 43 6.87 -5.30 1.96
CA LEU A 43 7.01 -5.90 3.28
C LEU A 43 6.59 -4.94 4.39
N PHE A 44 7.02 -3.67 4.32
CA PHE A 44 6.69 -2.66 5.32
C PHE A 44 5.17 -2.42 5.41
N PHE A 45 4.54 -2.10 4.27
CA PHE A 45 3.09 -1.89 4.23
C PHE A 45 2.34 -3.18 4.57
N GLY A 46 2.88 -4.34 4.24
CA GLY A 46 2.32 -5.63 4.61
C GLY A 46 2.29 -5.91 6.09
N ILE A 47 3.41 -5.67 6.77
CA ILE A 47 3.50 -5.78 8.22
C ILE A 47 2.55 -4.78 8.89
N CYS A 48 2.53 -3.53 8.40
CA CYS A 48 1.61 -2.51 8.91
C CYS A 48 0.15 -2.91 8.75
N PHE A 49 -0.26 -3.44 7.59
CA PHE A 49 -1.63 -3.90 7.39
C PHE A 49 -1.94 -5.15 8.22
N SER A 50 -1.01 -6.10 8.34
CA SER A 50 -1.18 -7.27 9.21
C SER A 50 -1.39 -6.86 10.68
N HIS A 51 -0.66 -5.85 11.16
CA HIS A 51 -0.84 -5.32 12.52
C HIS A 51 -2.22 -4.66 12.74
N ASN A 52 -2.89 -4.22 11.67
CA ASN A 52 -4.24 -3.66 11.72
C ASN A 52 -5.31 -4.73 11.41
N ASN A 53 -5.03 -6.03 11.62
CA ASN A 53 -5.96 -7.14 11.31
C ASN A 53 -6.48 -7.14 9.87
N LEU A 54 -5.66 -6.63 8.93
CA LEU A 54 -5.92 -6.65 7.50
C LEU A 54 -5.04 -7.72 6.86
N SER A 55 -5.66 -8.81 6.43
CA SER A 55 -4.94 -9.85 5.71
C SER A 55 -4.48 -9.32 4.35
N MET A 56 -3.17 -9.37 4.10
CA MET A 56 -2.57 -9.15 2.79
C MET A 56 -2.90 -10.27 1.80
N LEU A 57 -3.23 -11.46 2.30
CA LEU A 57 -3.63 -12.61 1.49
C LEU A 57 -5.06 -12.51 0.97
N HIS A 58 -5.79 -11.43 1.32
CA HIS A 58 -7.05 -11.15 0.65
C HIS A 58 -6.75 -10.90 -0.84
N PRO A 59 -7.40 -11.63 -1.77
CA PRO A 59 -7.04 -11.64 -3.19
C PRO A 59 -6.96 -10.22 -3.78
N ASP A 60 -7.91 -9.34 -3.46
CA ASP A 60 -7.88 -7.94 -3.94
C ASP A 60 -6.68 -7.13 -3.47
N ARG A 61 -6.18 -7.39 -2.26
CA ARG A 61 -5.01 -6.68 -1.70
C ARG A 61 -3.73 -7.30 -2.25
N ALA A 62 -3.63 -8.63 -2.26
CA ALA A 62 -2.51 -9.34 -2.86
C ALA A 62 -2.31 -8.94 -4.34
N LEU A 63 -3.40 -8.84 -5.11
CA LEU A 63 -3.35 -8.48 -6.52
C LEU A 63 -2.89 -7.03 -6.72
N LYS A 64 -3.35 -6.11 -5.87
CA LYS A 64 -2.89 -4.71 -5.89
C LYS A 64 -1.40 -4.61 -5.59
N PHE A 65 -0.94 -5.24 -4.51
CA PHE A 65 0.46 -5.20 -4.07
C PHE A 65 1.42 -5.89 -5.03
N LEU A 66 1.06 -7.08 -5.54
CA LEU A 66 1.84 -7.76 -6.56
C LEU A 66 1.81 -6.98 -7.88
N GLY A 67 0.66 -6.39 -8.22
CA GLY A 67 0.54 -5.50 -9.37
C GLY A 67 1.46 -4.29 -9.29
N THR A 68 1.56 -3.65 -8.12
CA THR A 68 2.51 -2.56 -7.84
C THR A 68 3.94 -2.99 -8.15
N ILE A 69 4.38 -4.11 -7.56
CA ILE A 69 5.75 -4.65 -7.77
C ILE A 69 6.02 -4.96 -9.24
N VAL A 70 5.06 -5.57 -9.96
CA VAL A 70 5.24 -5.93 -11.37
C VAL A 70 5.31 -4.68 -12.26
N VAL A 71 4.49 -3.67 -11.97
CA VAL A 71 4.45 -2.44 -12.76
C VAL A 71 5.70 -1.60 -12.51
N GLU A 72 6.15 -1.44 -11.27
CA GLU A 72 7.34 -0.65 -10.94
C GLU A 72 8.66 -1.36 -11.27
N ALA A 73 8.64 -2.69 -11.36
CA ALA A 73 9.73 -3.44 -11.97
C ALA A 73 9.92 -3.13 -13.48
N THR A 74 8.96 -2.46 -14.14
CA THR A 74 9.15 -2.02 -15.53
C THR A 74 9.89 -0.67 -15.59
N PRO A 75 10.98 -0.58 -16.39
CA PRO A 75 11.79 0.63 -16.51
C PRO A 75 11.09 1.69 -17.37
N ALA A 76 10.05 2.32 -16.80
CA ALA A 76 9.32 3.47 -17.34
C ALA A 76 8.16 3.90 -16.42
N SER A 77 7.87 3.17 -15.33
CA SER A 77 6.77 3.53 -14.44
C SER A 77 7.12 4.78 -13.63
N ILE A 78 6.49 5.91 -13.96
CA ILE A 78 6.44 7.13 -13.13
C ILE A 78 5.11 7.16 -12.35
N VAL A 79 4.32 6.09 -12.44
CA VAL A 79 2.99 6.03 -11.84
C VAL A 79 3.16 5.77 -10.35
N PRO A 80 2.58 6.60 -9.46
CA PRO A 80 2.70 6.43 -8.00
C PRO A 80 1.81 5.26 -7.52
N MET A 81 2.26 4.04 -7.79
CA MET A 81 1.45 2.84 -7.61
C MET A 81 1.39 2.44 -6.13
N TRP A 82 2.40 2.72 -5.31
CA TRP A 82 2.31 2.53 -3.86
C TRP A 82 1.27 3.43 -3.23
N THR A 83 1.26 4.72 -3.59
CA THR A 83 0.27 5.69 -3.11
C THR A 83 -1.12 5.23 -3.47
N TYR A 84 -1.34 4.78 -4.71
CA TYR A 84 -2.64 4.26 -5.13
C TYR A 84 -3.06 3.00 -4.35
N ALA A 85 -2.18 2.00 -4.23
CA ALA A 85 -2.48 0.75 -3.55
C ALA A 85 -2.80 0.96 -2.06
N VAL A 86 -1.98 1.77 -1.37
CA VAL A 86 -2.16 2.07 0.06
C VAL A 86 -3.38 2.96 0.28
N THR A 87 -3.55 4.03 -0.49
CA THR A 87 -4.70 4.94 -0.36
C THR A 87 -6.02 4.21 -0.63
N SER A 88 -6.08 3.38 -1.68
CA SER A 88 -7.30 2.61 -1.97
C SER A 88 -7.62 1.60 -0.88
N THR A 89 -6.61 1.02 -0.22
CA THR A 89 -6.80 0.08 0.89
C THR A 89 -7.30 0.80 2.15
N VAL A 90 -6.70 1.94 2.49
CA VAL A 90 -7.12 2.79 3.62
C VAL A 90 -8.54 3.31 3.41
N LEU A 91 -8.85 3.85 2.23
CA LEU A 91 -10.19 4.36 1.90
C LEU A 91 -11.24 3.26 1.90
N HIS A 92 -10.91 2.07 1.39
CA HIS A 92 -11.83 0.93 1.44
C HIS A 92 -12.14 0.55 2.89
N GLU A 93 -11.13 0.48 3.75
CA GLU A 93 -11.31 0.16 5.17
C GLU A 93 -12.11 1.24 5.94
N TRP A 94 -12.02 2.50 5.52
CA TRP A 94 -12.84 3.58 6.08
C TRP A 94 -14.27 3.58 5.56
N ARG A 95 -14.51 3.12 4.33
CA ARG A 95 -15.85 3.09 3.71
C ARG A 95 -16.65 1.84 4.06
N THR A 96 -15.98 0.72 4.25
CA THR A 96 -16.59 -0.54 4.67
C THR A 96 -15.90 -1.02 5.96
N PRO A 97 -16.08 -0.31 7.09
CA PRO A 97 -15.71 -0.88 8.38
C PRO A 97 -16.52 -2.18 8.54
N ILE A 98 -15.83 -3.29 8.76
CA ILE A 98 -16.48 -4.59 8.98
C ILE A 98 -17.46 -4.40 10.14
N ASP A 99 -18.76 -4.57 9.86
CA ASP A 99 -19.76 -4.76 10.91
C ASP A 99 -19.34 -6.05 11.65
N GLU A 100 -18.81 -5.91 12.86
CA GLU A 100 -18.69 -7.03 13.79
C GLU A 100 -20.12 -7.46 14.19
N GLY A 101 -20.72 -8.26 13.33
CA GLY A 101 -22.12 -8.64 13.41
C GLY A 101 -22.40 -9.99 12.75
N VAL A 102 -21.56 -11.00 12.99
CA VAL A 102 -21.89 -12.42 13.25
C VAL A 102 -20.70 -13.07 13.95
#